data_AF-D4D4H6-F1
#
_entry.id   AF-D4D4H6-F1
#
_cell.length_a   1.000
_cell.length_b   1.000
_cell.length_c   1.000
_cell.angle_alpha   90.00
_cell.angle_beta   90.00
_cell.angle_gamma   90.00
#
_symmetry.space_group_name_H-M   'P 1'
#
loop_
_entity.id
_entity.type
_entity.pdbx_description
1 polymer ?
#
loop_
_entity_poly.entity_id
_entity_poly.type
_entity_poly.pdbx_seq_one_letter_code
_entity_poly.pdbx_strand_id
1 'polypeptide(L)'
;MTPYFMITIFFTLFTYPAKQWLTAILPTGIPTLPRYHLVICPSSIAINHVATGINLILSALGLLAQSLSLDEVRLELGPQLSESARISENGQEFARWSEYYSPTPGVVVSVASEEDVAVTFFAQSGAHGFTTTMDVPPDGILINLRQLNSVTFNDERTKVTLGGGVLISEIIEAAASNSTLVLTGNCNCVGAIGAILGGGYGNLMGIYGYGVDNILSLNVVSGDGVLQTVTDGDDLFWAVRGAGPNFGVVTSVIMKAYPVQPAGLYAWLGTLTFTGDKIEAVTKAISELELKPEMNLLMYFLDARAPSKTPTIVVTPFYHGSEAEGRAAFSSLLNLGPTLDTTASTHYTHWNDGSQSACIKGDRKPSYCSGLAKIDPGTWKQVWDEYVTWVSSNDGKSRNSTVILEAYSMDRVQSFPVNSSSVPWRGRIKFNALVVPWYKDEDLDLAAESYGRFTRSLILSTSGLDPPATYVNFAYGDEEPSEVYGHQLPRLQKLKAKHDPNNIFDQSFHIEPKY
;
A
#
# COMPACT_ATOMS: atom_id res chain seq x y z
N MET A 1 25.21 52.01 7.07
CA MET A 1 25.62 52.96 8.13
C MET A 1 24.51 52.97 9.18
N THR A 2 24.90 52.64 10.41
CA THR A 2 24.35 52.92 11.76
C THR A 2 23.26 54.01 11.98
N PRO A 3 22.54 54.03 13.15
CA PRO A 3 22.41 53.00 14.22
C PRO A 3 21.01 52.82 14.90
N TYR A 4 20.99 51.88 15.86
CA TYR A 4 19.96 51.48 16.84
C TYR A 4 19.69 52.45 18.02
N PHE A 5 18.59 52.21 18.79
CA PHE A 5 18.47 52.11 20.29
C PHE A 5 16.98 52.27 20.75
N MET A 6 16.45 51.79 21.90
CA MET A 6 16.87 50.92 23.04
C MET A 6 15.60 50.29 23.73
N ILE A 7 15.76 49.31 24.63
CA ILE A 7 14.73 48.69 25.52
C ILE A 7 14.71 49.35 26.92
N THR A 8 13.56 49.40 27.63
CA THR A 8 13.48 49.32 29.12
C THR A 8 12.08 48.85 29.59
N ILE A 9 12.04 48.06 30.67
CA ILE A 9 10.84 47.49 31.34
C ILE A 9 10.68 48.12 32.73
N PHE A 10 9.46 48.23 33.27
CA PHE A 10 9.22 48.32 34.71
C PHE A 10 8.05 47.46 35.19
N PHE A 11 8.24 46.82 36.35
CA PHE A 11 7.28 46.00 37.09
C PHE A 11 6.90 46.71 38.40
N THR A 12 5.63 46.64 38.82
CA THR A 12 5.25 46.88 40.22
C THR A 12 4.07 46.00 40.65
N LEU A 13 4.26 45.19 41.69
CA LEU A 13 3.22 44.47 42.44
C LEU A 13 2.73 45.33 43.61
N PHE A 14 1.45 45.26 43.99
CA PHE A 14 1.02 45.40 45.39
C PHE A 14 -0.31 44.69 45.71
N THR A 15 -0.41 44.31 46.98
CA THR A 15 -1.23 43.29 47.66
C THR A 15 -2.70 43.63 47.99
N TYR A 16 -3.50 42.57 48.24
CA TYR A 16 -4.84 42.55 48.89
C TYR A 16 -4.88 43.12 50.33
N PRO A 17 -6.07 43.44 50.88
CA PRO A 17 -6.71 42.55 51.88
C PRO A 17 -8.26 42.41 51.76
N ALA A 18 -8.92 41.67 52.67
CA ALA A 18 -10.27 41.11 52.51
C ALA A 18 -11.21 41.27 53.75
N LYS A 19 -12.55 41.13 53.55
CA LYS A 19 -13.52 40.29 54.34
C LYS A 19 -15.01 40.78 54.32
N GLN A 20 -15.91 39.87 53.88
CA GLN A 20 -17.25 39.47 54.44
C GLN A 20 -18.36 40.54 54.66
N TRP A 21 -19.69 40.30 54.56
CA TRP A 21 -20.55 39.17 54.99
C TRP A 21 -21.89 39.07 54.18
N LEU A 22 -22.39 37.83 53.91
CA LEU A 22 -23.80 37.30 53.91
C LEU A 22 -24.97 37.98 53.10
N THR A 23 -26.04 37.33 52.58
CA THR A 23 -26.55 35.91 52.58
C THR A 23 -27.56 35.64 51.43
N ALA A 24 -27.70 34.36 51.00
CA ALA A 24 -28.90 33.70 50.40
C ALA A 24 -29.39 34.16 48.99
N ILE A 25 -30.04 33.36 48.11
CA ILE A 25 -30.67 32.01 48.14
C ILE A 25 -30.33 31.24 46.82
N LEU A 26 -30.22 29.90 46.87
CA LEU A 26 -30.24 28.97 45.70
C LEU A 26 -31.57 28.18 45.69
N PRO A 27 -32.04 27.67 44.52
CA PRO A 27 -31.77 26.25 44.22
C PRO A 27 -31.57 25.89 42.72
N THR A 28 -30.60 24.99 42.48
CA THR A 28 -30.58 23.85 41.52
C THR A 28 -30.98 24.03 40.04
N GLY A 29 -30.22 23.52 39.06
CA GLY A 29 -28.97 22.74 39.16
C GLY A 29 -28.40 22.35 37.78
N ILE A 30 -27.13 21.95 37.76
CA ILE A 30 -26.37 21.52 36.57
C ILE A 30 -25.79 20.12 36.89
N PRO A 31 -25.89 19.11 35.99
CA PRO A 31 -25.35 17.79 36.25
C PRO A 31 -23.82 17.79 36.23
N THR A 32 -23.24 17.03 37.17
CA THR A 32 -21.80 16.93 37.42
C THR A 32 -21.10 15.96 36.46
N LEU A 33 -19.87 16.31 36.05
CA LEU A 33 -18.90 15.37 35.49
C LEU A 33 -18.67 14.17 36.44
N PRO A 34 -18.51 12.93 35.92
CA PRO A 34 -18.22 11.79 36.76
C PRO A 34 -16.82 11.87 37.35
N ARG A 35 -16.71 11.72 38.68
CA ARG A 35 -15.43 11.46 39.34
C ARG A 35 -15.09 9.98 39.18
N TYR A 36 -13.95 9.69 38.56
CA TYR A 36 -13.38 8.34 38.59
C TYR A 36 -13.01 7.97 40.03
N HIS A 37 -13.73 7.01 40.61
CA HIS A 37 -13.33 6.35 41.85
C HIS A 37 -12.63 5.04 41.53
N LEU A 38 -11.29 5.08 41.53
CA LEU A 38 -10.45 3.90 41.40
C LEU A 38 -10.51 3.08 42.70
N VAL A 39 -11.32 2.01 42.72
CA VAL A 39 -11.39 1.08 43.85
C VAL A 39 -10.28 0.05 43.70
N ILE A 40 -9.11 0.33 44.27
CA ILE A 40 -8.02 -0.65 44.37
C ILE A 40 -8.32 -1.58 45.56
N CYS A 41 -8.52 -2.87 45.26
CA CYS A 41 -8.59 -3.92 46.29
C CYS A 41 -7.16 -4.38 46.62
N PRO A 42 -6.69 -4.26 47.89
CA PRO A 42 -5.30 -4.60 48.21
C PRO A 42 -5.14 -6.09 48.51
N SER A 43 -4.62 -6.83 47.52
CA SER A 43 -3.99 -8.15 47.74
C SER A 43 -2.62 -8.17 47.04
N SER A 44 -1.59 -8.48 47.81
CA SER A 44 -0.22 -7.99 47.61
C SER A 44 0.59 -8.73 46.52
N ILE A 45 0.67 -8.18 45.30
CA ILE A 45 1.67 -8.59 44.28
C ILE A 45 2.24 -7.35 43.55
N ALA A 46 3.58 -7.30 43.44
CA ALA A 46 4.45 -6.45 42.61
C ALA A 46 3.89 -5.15 41.97
N ILE A 47 4.10 -4.00 42.63
CA ILE A 47 3.69 -2.67 42.14
C ILE A 47 4.61 -2.11 41.04
N ASN A 48 5.85 -2.59 40.89
CA ASN A 48 6.82 -1.99 39.95
C ASN A 48 6.66 -2.38 38.47
N HIS A 49 5.97 -3.48 38.12
CA HIS A 49 5.80 -3.90 36.72
C HIS A 49 4.54 -3.34 36.05
N VAL A 50 3.52 -2.96 36.82
CA VAL A 50 2.24 -2.45 36.27
C VAL A 50 2.38 -1.00 35.77
N ALA A 51 3.26 -0.22 36.39
CA ALA A 51 3.46 1.19 36.02
C ALA A 51 4.26 1.37 34.72
N THR A 52 5.14 0.43 34.36
CA THR A 52 5.94 0.50 33.11
C THR A 52 5.12 0.08 31.89
N GLY A 53 4.35 -1.01 31.99
CA GLY A 53 3.49 -1.47 30.89
C GLY A 53 2.40 -0.48 30.50
N ILE A 54 1.89 0.28 31.49
CA ILE A 54 0.99 1.41 31.21
C ILE A 54 1.73 2.52 30.45
N ASN A 55 3.00 2.81 30.75
CA ASN A 55 3.74 3.86 30.05
C ASN A 55 4.11 3.48 28.62
N LEU A 56 4.51 2.24 28.30
CA LEU A 56 4.76 1.87 26.90
C LEU A 56 3.47 1.87 26.07
N ILE A 57 2.37 1.35 26.62
CA ILE A 57 1.06 1.43 25.96
C ILE A 57 0.62 2.90 25.79
N LEU A 58 0.80 3.76 26.79
CA LEU A 58 0.43 5.19 26.67
C LEU A 58 1.34 5.96 25.70
N SER A 59 2.66 5.71 25.67
CA SER A 59 3.58 6.33 24.72
C SER A 59 3.32 5.86 23.29
N ALA A 60 3.10 4.55 23.08
CA ALA A 60 2.70 4.01 21.78
C ALA A 60 1.32 4.51 21.31
N LEU A 61 0.44 4.88 22.24
CA LEU A 61 -0.84 5.57 21.97
C LEU A 61 -0.70 7.11 21.91
N GLY A 62 0.52 7.65 21.84
CA GLY A 62 0.78 9.09 21.65
C GLY A 62 0.46 9.99 22.85
N LEU A 63 0.27 9.42 24.06
CA LEU A 63 -0.15 10.16 25.26
C LEU A 63 1.04 10.72 26.08
N LEU A 64 2.29 10.41 25.71
CA LEU A 64 3.51 10.96 26.28
C LEU A 64 4.56 11.21 25.18
N ALA A 65 4.90 12.48 24.93
CA ALA A 65 5.86 12.88 23.90
C ALA A 65 7.32 12.67 24.34
N GLN A 66 7.79 11.42 24.34
CA GLN A 66 9.20 11.04 24.46
C GLN A 66 9.52 9.92 23.47
N SER A 67 10.68 10.00 22.80
CA SER A 67 11.17 8.94 21.91
C SER A 67 11.24 7.61 22.64
N LEU A 68 10.68 6.55 22.04
CA LEU A 68 10.60 5.24 22.69
C LEU A 68 12.00 4.64 22.89
N SER A 69 12.34 4.27 24.12
CA SER A 69 13.66 3.72 24.43
C SER A 69 13.75 2.24 24.04
N LEU A 70 14.75 1.91 23.22
CA LEU A 70 15.06 0.52 22.82
C LEU A 70 15.20 -0.43 24.01
N ASP A 71 15.84 0.03 25.09
CA ASP A 71 16.06 -0.79 26.29
C ASP A 71 14.77 -0.98 27.11
N GLU A 72 13.85 -0.01 27.09
CA GLU A 72 12.53 -0.17 27.73
C GLU A 72 11.66 -1.15 26.93
N VAL A 73 11.63 -1.06 25.60
CA VAL A 73 10.93 -2.03 24.74
C VAL A 73 11.52 -3.43 24.90
N ARG A 74 12.85 -3.57 25.02
CA ARG A 74 13.49 -4.86 25.29
C ARG A 74 13.13 -5.44 26.65
N LEU A 75 13.07 -4.60 27.69
CA LEU A 75 12.72 -5.03 29.03
C LEU A 75 11.26 -5.51 29.12
N GLU A 76 10.36 -4.87 28.38
CA GLU A 76 8.92 -5.15 28.43
C GLU A 76 8.46 -6.21 27.43
N LEU A 77 8.82 -6.07 26.14
CA LEU A 77 8.39 -6.99 25.09
C LEU A 77 9.29 -8.22 25.00
N GLY A 78 10.59 -8.09 25.27
CA GLY A 78 11.56 -9.18 25.16
C GLY A 78 11.14 -10.50 25.85
N PRO A 79 10.62 -10.48 27.10
CA PRO A 79 10.12 -11.67 27.79
C PRO A 79 8.82 -12.27 27.23
N GLN A 80 8.11 -11.55 26.36
CA GLN A 80 6.85 -11.97 25.74
C GLN A 80 7.05 -12.58 24.34
N LEU A 81 8.19 -12.30 23.71
CA LEU A 81 8.54 -12.78 22.38
C LEU A 81 9.27 -14.13 22.42
N SER A 82 9.22 -14.84 21.30
CA SER A 82 9.98 -16.06 21.03
C SER A 82 11.50 -15.80 20.98
N GLU A 83 12.29 -16.84 21.27
CA GLU A 83 13.76 -16.76 21.31
C GLU A 83 14.40 -16.28 19.98
N SER A 84 13.70 -16.44 18.85
CA SER A 84 14.17 -16.02 17.53
C SER A 84 13.69 -14.63 17.09
N ALA A 85 12.78 -14.00 17.85
CA ALA A 85 12.36 -12.63 17.62
C ALA A 85 13.50 -11.64 17.95
N ARG A 86 13.48 -10.44 17.34
CA ARG A 86 14.52 -9.43 17.54
C ARG A 86 13.92 -8.04 17.75
N ILE A 87 14.46 -7.32 18.73
CA ILE A 87 14.13 -5.92 19.00
C ILE A 87 15.36 -5.07 18.68
N SER A 88 15.24 -4.22 17.66
CA SER A 88 16.33 -3.38 17.11
C SER A 88 15.90 -1.92 16.98
N GLU A 89 16.89 -1.03 16.84
CA GLU A 89 16.65 0.31 16.32
C GLU A 89 16.15 0.22 14.86
N ASN A 90 15.54 1.30 14.38
CA ASN A 90 15.23 1.45 12.96
C ASN A 90 16.51 1.61 12.12
N GLY A 91 16.48 1.14 10.87
CA GLY A 91 17.66 1.04 10.02
C GLY A 91 17.33 0.73 8.56
N GLN A 92 18.34 0.81 7.70
CA GLN A 92 18.19 0.74 6.24
C GLN A 92 17.58 -0.58 5.72
N GLU A 93 17.71 -1.68 6.47
CA GLU A 93 17.07 -2.95 6.13
C GLU A 93 15.52 -2.84 6.17
N PHE A 94 14.99 -2.05 7.11
CA PHE A 94 13.55 -1.78 7.27
C PHE A 94 13.06 -0.58 6.44
N ALA A 95 13.94 0.12 5.70
CA ALA A 95 13.55 1.30 4.94
C ALA A 95 12.43 0.99 3.92
N ARG A 96 11.43 1.87 3.87
CA ARG A 96 10.41 1.94 2.81
C ARG A 96 11.09 2.05 1.45
N TRP A 97 10.44 1.51 0.41
CA TRP A 97 10.95 1.52 -0.97
C TRP A 97 11.19 2.94 -1.54
N SER A 98 10.56 3.97 -0.96
CA SER A 98 10.80 5.38 -1.22
C SER A 98 10.82 6.22 0.06
N GLU A 99 11.73 7.19 0.08
CA GLU A 99 11.98 8.18 1.15
C GLU A 99 10.90 9.28 1.26
N TYR A 100 10.01 9.39 0.28
CA TYR A 100 8.94 10.39 0.30
C TYR A 100 7.85 9.96 1.30
N TYR A 101 7.68 10.75 2.37
CA TYR A 101 6.87 10.43 3.56
C TYR A 101 7.13 8.99 4.07
N SER A 102 8.39 8.69 4.39
CA SER A 102 8.77 7.44 5.04
C SER A 102 8.35 7.39 6.51
N PRO A 103 7.82 6.26 7.01
CA PRO A 103 7.71 6.01 8.44
C PRO A 103 9.07 6.11 9.14
N THR A 104 9.09 6.63 10.37
CA THR A 104 10.29 6.83 11.19
C THR A 104 10.17 6.19 12.58
N PRO A 105 9.79 4.89 12.70
CA PRO A 105 9.66 4.21 13.99
C PRO A 105 10.95 4.33 14.82
N GLY A 106 10.80 4.45 16.14
CA GLY A 106 11.95 4.43 17.06
C GLY A 106 12.53 3.03 17.22
N VAL A 107 11.65 2.02 17.27
CA VAL A 107 12.02 0.61 17.50
C VAL A 107 11.33 -0.30 16.49
N VAL A 108 12.03 -1.35 16.07
CA VAL A 108 11.52 -2.39 15.17
C VAL A 108 11.52 -3.73 15.90
N VAL A 109 10.38 -4.41 15.91
CA VAL A 109 10.22 -5.77 16.40
C VAL A 109 10.12 -6.70 15.20
N SER A 110 11.19 -7.43 14.92
CA SER A 110 11.21 -8.50 13.91
C SER A 110 10.70 -9.79 14.54
N VAL A 111 9.43 -10.09 14.29
CA VAL A 111 8.75 -11.30 14.79
C VAL A 111 9.30 -12.56 14.12
N ALA A 112 9.21 -13.71 14.78
CA ALA A 112 9.66 -15.01 14.28
C ALA A 112 8.57 -16.10 14.31
N SER A 113 7.51 -15.91 15.12
CA SER A 113 6.27 -16.69 15.08
C SER A 113 5.04 -15.76 14.95
N GLU A 114 3.84 -16.32 14.85
CA GLU A 114 2.62 -15.51 14.76
C GLU A 114 2.23 -14.92 16.13
N GLU A 115 2.56 -15.64 17.20
CA GLU A 115 2.34 -15.27 18.61
C GLU A 115 3.19 -14.06 19.04
N ASP A 116 4.32 -13.81 18.37
CA ASP A 116 5.16 -12.63 18.59
C ASP A 116 4.47 -11.31 18.20
N VAL A 117 3.36 -11.37 17.46
CA VAL A 117 2.56 -10.21 17.03
C VAL A 117 1.54 -9.81 18.12
N ALA A 118 1.75 -10.23 19.37
CA ALA A 118 0.85 -9.96 20.51
C ALA A 118 0.71 -8.47 20.91
N VAL A 119 1.50 -7.55 20.33
CA VAL A 119 1.43 -6.12 20.62
C VAL A 119 1.24 -5.32 19.32
N THR A 120 0.17 -4.53 19.29
CA THR A 120 -0.39 -3.98 18.06
C THR A 120 0.30 -2.68 17.64
N PHE A 121 0.89 -2.69 16.44
CA PHE A 121 1.43 -1.49 15.79
C PHE A 121 1.34 -1.60 14.26
N PHE A 122 1.93 -0.63 13.55
CA PHE A 122 2.10 -0.69 12.10
C PHE A 122 2.93 -1.92 11.70
N ALA A 123 2.38 -2.75 10.80
CA ALA A 123 3.01 -3.96 10.32
C ALA A 123 3.62 -3.78 8.93
N GLN A 124 4.86 -4.22 8.77
CA GLN A 124 5.62 -4.13 7.52
C GLN A 124 6.06 -5.50 7.04
N SER A 125 5.78 -5.76 5.76
CA SER A 125 6.31 -6.87 4.97
C SER A 125 7.41 -6.31 4.05
N GLY A 126 7.26 -6.37 2.73
CA GLY A 126 8.23 -5.81 1.78
C GLY A 126 8.33 -4.27 1.71
N ALA A 127 7.62 -3.50 2.56
CA ALA A 127 7.76 -2.03 2.66
C ALA A 127 7.46 -1.21 1.38
N HIS A 128 6.50 -1.65 0.55
CA HIS A 128 6.13 -1.03 -0.74
C HIS A 128 4.84 -0.19 -0.71
N GLY A 129 4.53 0.44 0.44
CA GLY A 129 3.41 1.38 0.54
C GLY A 129 3.66 2.64 -0.29
N PHE A 130 2.68 3.06 -1.08
CA PHE A 130 2.73 4.32 -1.84
C PHE A 130 2.24 5.52 -1.02
N THR A 131 1.09 5.35 -0.35
CA THR A 131 0.36 6.43 0.31
C THR A 131 1.19 7.22 1.32
N THR A 132 0.90 8.51 1.44
CA THR A 132 1.44 9.42 2.46
C THR A 132 0.74 9.26 3.82
N THR A 133 -0.32 8.45 3.92
CA THR A 133 -1.05 8.20 5.18
C THR A 133 -0.39 7.14 6.08
N MET A 134 0.61 6.41 5.58
CA MET A 134 1.43 5.46 6.35
C MET A 134 2.51 6.20 7.12
N ASP A 135 2.11 6.85 8.22
CA ASP A 135 3.02 7.44 9.19
C ASP A 135 3.28 6.47 10.36
N VAL A 136 4.52 6.46 10.85
CA VAL A 136 4.89 5.89 12.15
C VAL A 136 5.92 6.83 12.76
N PRO A 137 5.59 7.48 13.88
CA PRO A 137 6.46 8.49 14.48
C PRO A 137 7.67 7.87 15.22
N PRO A 138 8.66 8.68 15.66
CA PRO A 138 9.84 8.22 16.42
C PRO A 138 9.56 7.60 17.80
N ASP A 139 8.34 7.73 18.32
CA ASP A 139 7.83 7.02 19.50
C ASP A 139 6.99 5.78 19.15
N GLY A 140 6.78 5.50 17.86
CA GLY A 140 6.11 4.29 17.37
C GLY A 140 7.03 3.08 17.25
N ILE A 141 6.42 1.89 17.34
CA ILE A 141 7.05 0.60 17.02
C ILE A 141 6.62 0.14 15.64
N LEU A 142 7.53 -0.54 14.92
CA LEU A 142 7.24 -1.24 13.68
C LEU A 142 7.31 -2.76 13.88
N ILE A 143 6.24 -3.47 13.51
CA ILE A 143 6.25 -4.95 13.43
C ILE A 143 6.80 -5.36 12.06
N ASN A 144 8.04 -5.88 12.02
CA ASN A 144 8.63 -6.43 10.80
C ASN A 144 8.30 -7.92 10.66
N LEU A 145 7.45 -8.25 9.69
CA LEU A 145 6.99 -9.61 9.41
C LEU A 145 7.98 -10.48 8.64
N ARG A 146 9.15 -9.96 8.22
CA ARG A 146 10.02 -10.63 7.23
C ARG A 146 10.56 -12.02 7.61
N GLN A 147 10.58 -12.45 8.87
CA GLN A 147 10.92 -13.84 9.22
C GLN A 147 9.74 -14.81 8.99
N LEU A 148 8.51 -14.31 8.91
CA LEU A 148 7.32 -15.07 8.50
C LEU A 148 7.24 -15.13 6.97
N ASN A 149 8.26 -15.69 6.31
CA ASN A 149 8.37 -15.75 4.84
C ASN A 149 8.25 -17.18 4.26
N SER A 150 7.62 -18.10 4.99
CA SER A 150 7.40 -19.47 4.52
C SER A 150 6.47 -19.51 3.30
N VAL A 151 6.76 -20.46 2.39
CA VAL A 151 5.91 -20.84 1.27
C VAL A 151 5.80 -22.36 1.28
N THR A 152 4.59 -22.90 1.44
CA THR A 152 4.38 -24.34 1.59
C THR A 152 3.13 -24.78 0.85
N PHE A 153 3.28 -25.74 -0.08
CA PHE A 153 2.17 -26.30 -0.85
C PHE A 153 1.58 -27.53 -0.13
N ASN A 154 0.30 -27.80 -0.35
CA ASN A 154 -0.27 -29.13 -0.04
C ASN A 154 0.22 -30.19 -1.04
N ASP A 155 0.02 -31.47 -0.71
CA ASP A 155 0.44 -32.61 -1.55
C ASP A 155 -0.13 -32.52 -2.99
N GLU A 156 -1.38 -32.08 -3.15
CA GLU A 156 -2.01 -31.89 -4.47
C GLU A 156 -1.59 -30.60 -5.18
N ARG A 157 -0.83 -29.72 -4.52
CA ARG A 157 -0.35 -28.41 -5.01
C ARG A 157 -1.44 -27.46 -5.49
N THR A 158 -2.66 -27.66 -4.99
CA THR A 158 -3.86 -26.84 -5.27
C THR A 158 -4.05 -25.70 -4.26
N LYS A 159 -3.25 -25.70 -3.20
CA LYS A 159 -3.20 -24.68 -2.15
C LYS A 159 -1.75 -24.34 -1.81
N VAL A 160 -1.52 -23.11 -1.42
CA VAL A 160 -0.24 -22.65 -0.88
C VAL A 160 -0.48 -21.85 0.39
N THR A 161 0.20 -22.22 1.48
CA THR A 161 0.30 -21.44 2.70
C THR A 161 1.48 -20.49 2.57
N LEU A 162 1.23 -19.22 2.86
CA LEU A 162 2.15 -18.09 2.72
C LEU A 162 2.28 -17.37 4.06
N GLY A 163 3.48 -17.07 4.52
CA GLY A 163 3.70 -16.20 5.66
C GLY A 163 3.49 -14.71 5.31
N GLY A 164 3.08 -13.89 6.28
CA GLY A 164 2.79 -12.46 6.11
C GLY A 164 3.98 -11.61 5.62
N GLY A 165 5.20 -12.07 5.90
CA GLY A 165 6.44 -11.46 5.44
C GLY A 165 6.78 -11.72 3.98
N VAL A 166 6.18 -12.72 3.32
CA VAL A 166 6.68 -13.25 2.04
C VAL A 166 6.72 -12.20 0.91
N LEU A 167 7.77 -12.25 0.09
CA LEU A 167 7.94 -11.45 -1.13
C LEU A 167 7.40 -12.19 -2.35
N ILE A 168 7.06 -11.44 -3.39
CA ILE A 168 6.57 -12.00 -4.65
C ILE A 168 7.60 -12.96 -5.31
N SER A 169 8.90 -12.67 -5.24
CA SER A 169 9.94 -13.59 -5.75
C SER A 169 9.91 -14.95 -5.04
N GLU A 170 9.82 -14.96 -3.71
CA GLU A 170 9.81 -16.16 -2.88
C GLU A 170 8.61 -17.07 -3.26
N ILE A 171 7.45 -16.47 -3.60
CA ILE A 171 6.28 -17.21 -4.12
C ILE A 171 6.55 -17.77 -5.52
N ILE A 172 7.02 -16.95 -6.46
CA ILE A 172 7.20 -17.34 -7.87
C ILE A 172 8.23 -18.47 -8.00
N GLU A 173 9.36 -18.39 -7.29
CA GLU A 173 10.40 -19.41 -7.29
C GLU A 173 9.88 -20.76 -6.76
N ALA A 174 9.16 -20.74 -5.64
CA ALA A 174 8.56 -21.93 -5.04
C ALA A 174 7.44 -22.51 -5.91
N ALA A 175 6.61 -21.67 -6.53
CA ALA A 175 5.53 -22.09 -7.42
C ALA A 175 6.05 -22.73 -8.73
N ALA A 176 7.03 -22.09 -9.39
CA ALA A 176 7.68 -22.65 -10.56
C ALA A 176 8.33 -24.01 -10.25
N SER A 177 9.03 -24.13 -9.11
CA SER A 177 9.63 -25.39 -8.64
C SER A 177 8.60 -26.50 -8.39
N ASN A 178 7.35 -26.14 -8.11
CA ASN A 178 6.24 -27.06 -7.89
C ASN A 178 5.38 -27.32 -9.14
N SER A 179 5.73 -26.73 -10.29
CA SER A 179 4.90 -26.72 -11.51
C SER A 179 3.50 -26.16 -11.25
N THR A 180 3.43 -25.06 -10.52
CA THR A 180 2.19 -24.31 -10.22
C THR A 180 2.31 -22.85 -10.64
N LEU A 181 1.15 -22.24 -10.89
CA LEU A 181 0.98 -20.79 -10.88
C LEU A 181 0.31 -20.38 -9.58
N VAL A 182 0.76 -19.26 -9.00
CA VAL A 182 0.13 -18.57 -7.87
C VAL A 182 -0.11 -17.13 -8.28
N LEU A 183 -1.26 -16.57 -7.93
CA LEU A 183 -1.58 -15.19 -8.28
C LEU A 183 -0.78 -14.22 -7.40
N THR A 184 0.13 -13.49 -8.02
CA THR A 184 0.98 -12.45 -7.41
C THR A 184 0.86 -11.14 -8.19
N GLY A 185 1.37 -10.05 -7.63
CA GLY A 185 1.65 -8.83 -8.38
C GLY A 185 2.91 -8.93 -9.26
N ASN A 186 3.24 -7.81 -9.92
CA ASN A 186 4.23 -7.76 -11.00
C ASN A 186 5.63 -7.26 -10.59
N CYS A 187 5.92 -7.11 -9.30
CA CYS A 187 7.19 -6.59 -8.77
C CYS A 187 7.77 -7.53 -7.71
N ASN A 188 8.87 -8.22 -8.04
CA ASN A 188 9.44 -9.31 -7.24
C ASN A 188 9.79 -8.95 -5.77
N CYS A 189 10.17 -7.71 -5.51
CA CYS A 189 10.53 -7.18 -4.19
C CYS A 189 9.34 -6.80 -3.29
N VAL A 190 8.11 -6.79 -3.80
CA VAL A 190 6.93 -6.37 -3.03
C VAL A 190 6.55 -7.48 -2.04
N GLY A 191 6.17 -7.06 -0.82
CA GLY A 191 5.56 -7.95 0.16
C GLY A 191 4.19 -8.40 -0.30
N ALA A 192 4.04 -9.67 -0.65
CA ALA A 192 2.90 -10.17 -1.41
C ALA A 192 1.59 -9.99 -0.64
N ILE A 193 1.58 -10.28 0.66
CA ILE A 193 0.35 -10.27 1.46
C ILE A 193 -0.23 -8.86 1.57
N GLY A 194 0.60 -7.83 1.83
CA GLY A 194 0.13 -6.44 1.85
C GLY A 194 -0.52 -6.01 0.53
N ALA A 195 0.11 -6.33 -0.60
CA ALA A 195 -0.45 -6.04 -1.93
C ALA A 195 -1.75 -6.83 -2.21
N ILE A 196 -1.82 -8.08 -1.77
CA ILE A 196 -3.03 -8.90 -1.93
C ILE A 196 -4.18 -8.35 -1.08
N LEU A 197 -3.93 -7.88 0.15
CA LEU A 197 -4.97 -7.36 1.05
C LEU A 197 -5.67 -6.09 0.56
N GLY A 198 -5.04 -5.28 -0.29
CA GLY A 198 -5.71 -4.18 -1.00
C GLY A 198 -6.47 -4.60 -2.27
N GLY A 199 -6.20 -5.82 -2.77
CA GLY A 199 -6.84 -6.41 -3.95
C GLY A 199 -5.96 -7.44 -4.62
N GLY A 200 -4.71 -7.08 -4.95
CA GLY A 200 -3.77 -7.94 -5.66
C GLY A 200 -4.04 -8.00 -7.16
N TYR A 201 -3.74 -6.90 -7.86
CA TYR A 201 -3.60 -6.86 -9.32
C TYR A 201 -2.32 -7.58 -9.76
N GLY A 202 -2.35 -8.23 -10.92
CA GLY A 202 -1.19 -8.88 -11.51
C GLY A 202 -1.52 -9.77 -12.71
N ASN A 203 -0.49 -10.28 -13.38
CA ASN A 203 -0.57 -10.87 -14.72
C ASN A 203 -1.71 -11.90 -14.95
N LEU A 204 -2.03 -12.73 -13.95
CA LEU A 204 -2.99 -13.83 -14.06
C LEU A 204 -4.43 -13.45 -13.65
N MET A 205 -4.71 -12.18 -13.33
CA MET A 205 -6.02 -11.79 -12.78
C MET A 205 -7.19 -11.95 -13.76
N GLY A 206 -6.93 -11.85 -15.07
CA GLY A 206 -7.92 -12.13 -16.11
C GLY A 206 -8.39 -13.59 -16.13
N ILE A 207 -7.55 -14.52 -15.66
CA ILE A 207 -7.83 -15.97 -15.60
C ILE A 207 -8.39 -16.40 -14.23
N TYR A 208 -7.86 -15.84 -13.13
CA TYR A 208 -8.13 -16.31 -11.77
C TYR A 208 -8.83 -15.30 -10.84
N GLY A 209 -9.12 -14.07 -11.28
CA GLY A 209 -9.69 -13.00 -10.46
C GLY A 209 -8.60 -12.22 -9.71
N TYR A 210 -8.98 -11.37 -8.76
CA TYR A 210 -8.00 -10.64 -7.95
C TYR A 210 -7.26 -11.56 -6.96
N GLY A 211 -6.15 -11.09 -6.40
CA GLY A 211 -5.46 -11.74 -5.27
C GLY A 211 -6.43 -12.13 -4.14
N VAL A 212 -7.33 -11.21 -3.78
CA VAL A 212 -8.40 -11.43 -2.79
C VAL A 212 -9.41 -12.53 -3.14
N ASP A 213 -9.58 -12.87 -4.42
CA ASP A 213 -10.49 -13.94 -4.87
C ASP A 213 -9.83 -15.32 -4.77
N ASN A 214 -8.52 -15.34 -4.50
CA ASN A 214 -7.69 -16.54 -4.41
C ASN A 214 -7.35 -16.93 -2.98
N ILE A 215 -7.66 -16.09 -2.00
CA ILE A 215 -7.57 -16.41 -0.57
C ILE A 215 -8.64 -17.45 -0.18
N LEU A 216 -8.25 -18.42 0.64
CA LEU A 216 -9.10 -19.45 1.25
C LEU A 216 -9.27 -19.24 2.76
N SER A 217 -8.20 -18.83 3.45
CA SER A 217 -8.21 -18.48 4.87
C SER A 217 -7.07 -17.53 5.20
N LEU A 218 -7.19 -16.81 6.32
CA LEU A 218 -6.21 -15.85 6.82
C LEU A 218 -6.03 -16.05 8.32
N ASN A 219 -4.79 -16.03 8.79
CA ASN A 219 -4.50 -15.78 10.19
C ASN A 219 -4.31 -14.27 10.38
N VAL A 220 -5.05 -13.71 11.33
CA VAL A 220 -5.13 -12.27 11.60
C VAL A 220 -4.97 -12.05 13.10
N VAL A 221 -4.11 -11.12 13.48
CA VAL A 221 -4.04 -10.63 14.86
C VAL A 221 -4.80 -9.32 14.95
N SER A 222 -5.85 -9.28 15.79
CA SER A 222 -6.65 -8.08 16.05
C SER A 222 -5.96 -7.11 17.00
N GLY A 223 -6.55 -5.91 17.18
CA GLY A 223 -5.89 -4.81 17.91
C GLY A 223 -5.67 -5.06 19.40
N ASP A 224 -6.31 -6.09 19.95
CA ASP A 224 -6.15 -6.63 21.30
C ASP A 224 -5.07 -7.75 21.39
N GLY A 225 -4.30 -7.98 20.33
CA GLY A 225 -3.26 -9.01 20.28
C GLY A 225 -3.78 -10.44 20.06
N VAL A 226 -5.08 -10.62 19.80
CA VAL A 226 -5.68 -11.96 19.64
C VAL A 226 -5.51 -12.49 18.23
N LEU A 227 -4.77 -13.60 18.10
CA LEU A 227 -4.65 -14.38 16.86
C LEU A 227 -5.94 -15.16 16.58
N GLN A 228 -6.49 -14.99 15.38
CA GLN A 228 -7.67 -15.71 14.90
C GLN A 228 -7.51 -16.13 13.43
N THR A 229 -7.90 -17.36 13.10
CA THR A 229 -8.07 -17.80 11.71
C THR A 229 -9.46 -17.41 11.23
N VAL A 230 -9.55 -16.68 10.11
CA VAL A 230 -10.81 -16.26 9.48
C VAL A 230 -10.95 -16.85 8.08
N THR A 231 -12.19 -17.18 7.73
CA THR A 231 -12.57 -18.00 6.56
C THR A 231 -13.86 -17.47 5.92
N ASP A 232 -14.30 -18.09 4.82
CA ASP A 232 -15.57 -17.73 4.20
C ASP A 232 -16.76 -17.92 5.17
N GLY A 233 -17.58 -16.87 5.29
CA GLY A 233 -18.62 -16.75 6.32
C GLY A 233 -18.28 -15.75 7.44
N ASP A 234 -16.99 -15.49 7.72
CA ASP A 234 -16.59 -14.49 8.70
C ASP A 234 -16.67 -13.05 8.14
N ASP A 235 -17.28 -12.14 8.90
CA ASP A 235 -17.29 -10.70 8.54
C ASP A 235 -15.87 -10.13 8.37
N LEU A 236 -14.94 -10.55 9.22
CA LEU A 236 -13.55 -10.09 9.19
C LEU A 236 -12.84 -10.59 7.92
N PHE A 237 -13.08 -11.83 7.50
CA PHE A 237 -12.57 -12.39 6.23
C PHE A 237 -13.07 -11.63 5.00
N TRP A 238 -14.28 -11.05 5.05
CA TRP A 238 -14.74 -10.15 4.01
C TRP A 238 -14.02 -8.79 4.06
N ALA A 239 -13.87 -8.20 5.26
CA ALA A 239 -13.30 -6.88 5.46
C ALA A 239 -11.83 -6.78 5.04
N VAL A 240 -11.00 -7.75 5.47
CA VAL A 240 -9.56 -7.74 5.20
C VAL A 240 -9.20 -7.93 3.72
N ARG A 241 -10.13 -8.50 2.93
CA ARG A 241 -9.95 -8.77 1.50
C ARG A 241 -10.33 -7.56 0.63
N GLY A 242 -9.57 -6.47 0.82
CA GLY A 242 -9.68 -5.18 0.13
C GLY A 242 -9.31 -3.99 1.03
N ALA A 243 -9.44 -4.14 2.36
CA ALA A 243 -9.14 -3.11 3.35
C ALA A 243 -8.24 -3.59 4.50
N GLY A 244 -7.53 -4.73 4.33
CA GLY A 244 -6.76 -5.43 5.36
C GLY A 244 -5.98 -4.58 6.37
N PRO A 245 -5.19 -3.58 5.94
CA PRO A 245 -4.42 -2.71 6.85
C PRO A 245 -5.23 -1.97 7.92
N ASN A 246 -6.57 -1.91 7.83
CA ASN A 246 -7.45 -1.26 8.80
C ASN A 246 -8.03 -2.20 9.87
N PHE A 247 -7.71 -3.50 9.86
CA PHE A 247 -8.45 -4.52 10.62
C PHE A 247 -7.60 -5.50 11.42
N GLY A 248 -6.29 -5.59 11.16
CA GLY A 248 -5.44 -6.59 11.80
C GLY A 248 -4.09 -6.76 11.11
N VAL A 249 -3.14 -7.35 11.82
CA VAL A 249 -1.89 -7.83 11.23
C VAL A 249 -2.11 -9.23 10.68
N VAL A 250 -1.91 -9.42 9.37
CA VAL A 250 -2.06 -10.73 8.72
C VAL A 250 -0.74 -11.48 8.76
N THR A 251 -0.71 -12.56 9.54
CA THR A 251 0.48 -13.37 9.84
C THR A 251 0.66 -14.54 8.88
N SER A 252 -0.43 -15.11 8.36
CA SER A 252 -0.39 -16.13 7.30
C SER A 252 -1.65 -16.13 6.43
N VAL A 253 -1.52 -16.62 5.20
CA VAL A 253 -2.58 -16.73 4.19
C VAL A 253 -2.53 -18.12 3.56
N ILE A 254 -3.67 -18.80 3.47
CA ILE A 254 -3.81 -19.95 2.55
C ILE A 254 -4.47 -19.45 1.27
N MET A 255 -3.81 -19.61 0.13
CA MET A 255 -4.30 -19.26 -1.19
C MET A 255 -4.48 -20.48 -2.08
N LYS A 256 -5.28 -20.33 -3.14
CA LYS A 256 -5.35 -21.24 -4.28
C LYS A 256 -4.01 -21.23 -5.04
N ALA A 257 -3.56 -22.41 -5.40
CA ALA A 257 -2.47 -22.61 -6.35
C ALA A 257 -2.99 -23.44 -7.53
N TYR A 258 -2.40 -23.25 -8.70
CA TYR A 258 -2.89 -23.81 -9.96
C TYR A 258 -1.82 -24.71 -10.59
N PRO A 259 -1.89 -26.04 -10.42
CA PRO A 259 -1.00 -26.98 -11.09
C PRO A 259 -1.09 -26.84 -12.61
N VAL A 260 0.06 -26.77 -13.28
CA VAL A 260 0.17 -26.62 -14.74
C VAL A 260 1.12 -27.65 -15.33
N GLN A 261 0.88 -27.99 -16.60
CA GLN A 261 1.89 -28.66 -17.42
C GLN A 261 3.07 -27.69 -17.69
N PRO A 262 4.28 -28.17 -18.03
CA PRO A 262 5.46 -27.32 -18.20
C PRO A 262 5.25 -26.12 -19.15
N ALA A 263 4.46 -26.29 -20.22
CA ALA A 263 4.13 -25.20 -21.15
C ALA A 263 3.31 -24.07 -20.49
N GLY A 264 2.52 -24.35 -19.45
CA GLY A 264 1.76 -23.36 -18.70
C GLY A 264 2.59 -22.48 -17.78
N LEU A 265 3.89 -22.77 -17.61
CA LEU A 265 4.86 -21.88 -16.96
C LEU A 265 5.48 -20.86 -17.94
N TYR A 266 4.99 -20.78 -19.19
CA TYR A 266 5.45 -19.82 -20.18
C TYR A 266 4.34 -18.85 -20.58
N ALA A 267 4.73 -17.61 -20.87
CA ALA A 267 3.89 -16.58 -21.46
C ALA A 267 4.70 -15.83 -22.53
N TRP A 268 4.04 -15.21 -23.50
CA TRP A 268 4.68 -14.27 -24.41
C TRP A 268 4.59 -12.87 -23.82
N LEU A 269 5.76 -12.26 -23.56
CA LEU A 269 5.88 -10.89 -23.07
C LEU A 269 7.22 -10.26 -23.45
N GLY A 270 7.37 -8.96 -23.22
CA GLY A 270 8.59 -8.19 -23.43
C GLY A 270 8.28 -6.71 -23.56
N THR A 271 9.10 -5.94 -24.29
CA THR A 271 8.89 -4.51 -24.52
C THR A 271 8.67 -4.20 -26.01
N LEU A 272 7.67 -3.38 -26.30
CA LEU A 272 7.47 -2.66 -27.55
C LEU A 272 7.75 -1.18 -27.31
N THR A 273 8.83 -0.64 -27.89
CA THR A 273 9.21 0.78 -27.70
C THR A 273 8.73 1.63 -28.87
N PHE A 274 8.17 2.80 -28.57
CA PHE A 274 7.71 3.79 -29.55
C PHE A 274 8.27 5.18 -29.22
N THR A 275 8.37 6.01 -30.25
CA THR A 275 8.70 7.44 -30.14
C THR A 275 7.48 8.26 -29.74
N GLY A 276 7.69 9.43 -29.14
CA GLY A 276 6.61 10.27 -28.56
C GLY A 276 5.53 10.71 -29.55
N ASP A 277 5.83 10.82 -30.85
CA ASP A 277 4.85 11.11 -31.91
C ASP A 277 3.75 10.04 -32.05
N LYS A 278 3.99 8.84 -31.50
CA LYS A 278 3.04 7.71 -31.55
C LYS A 278 2.02 7.72 -30.42
N ILE A 279 2.07 8.63 -29.45
CA ILE A 279 1.25 8.55 -28.24
C ILE A 279 -0.26 8.42 -28.51
N GLU A 280 -0.81 9.22 -29.42
CA GLU A 280 -2.23 9.15 -29.77
C GLU A 280 -2.59 7.82 -30.46
N ALA A 281 -1.70 7.29 -31.30
CA ALA A 281 -1.91 6.01 -31.98
C ALA A 281 -1.81 4.81 -31.01
N VAL A 282 -0.83 4.83 -30.09
CA VAL A 282 -0.65 3.79 -29.06
C VAL A 282 -1.82 3.79 -28.09
N THR A 283 -2.21 4.96 -27.55
CA THR A 283 -3.32 5.06 -26.59
C THR A 283 -4.67 4.74 -27.22
N LYS A 284 -4.88 5.07 -28.50
CA LYS A 284 -6.03 4.60 -29.28
C LYS A 284 -6.01 3.08 -29.47
N ALA A 285 -4.86 2.49 -29.82
CA ALA A 285 -4.75 1.04 -29.97
C ALA A 285 -4.99 0.29 -28.66
N ILE A 286 -4.59 0.85 -27.51
CA ILE A 286 -4.90 0.31 -26.17
C ILE A 286 -6.39 0.48 -25.83
N SER A 287 -7.00 1.64 -26.14
CA SER A 287 -8.39 1.92 -25.77
C SER A 287 -9.42 1.10 -26.56
N GLU A 288 -9.05 0.67 -27.78
CA GLU A 288 -9.85 -0.18 -28.65
C GLU A 288 -9.52 -1.69 -28.51
N LEU A 289 -8.52 -2.06 -27.70
CA LEU A 289 -8.12 -3.47 -27.53
C LEU A 289 -9.02 -4.20 -26.54
N GLU A 290 -9.68 -5.26 -27.00
CA GLU A 290 -10.42 -6.19 -26.15
C GLU A 290 -9.46 -7.18 -25.49
N LEU A 291 -9.23 -7.01 -24.18
CA LEU A 291 -8.36 -7.88 -23.39
C LEU A 291 -9.10 -9.16 -22.96
N LYS A 292 -8.73 -10.28 -23.58
CA LYS A 292 -9.15 -11.64 -23.19
C LYS A 292 -8.56 -12.04 -21.84
N PRO A 293 -9.10 -13.06 -21.13
CA PRO A 293 -8.58 -13.53 -19.83
C PRO A 293 -7.05 -13.72 -19.73
N GLU A 294 -6.41 -14.18 -20.81
CA GLU A 294 -4.97 -14.44 -20.90
C GLU A 294 -4.12 -13.17 -21.16
N MET A 295 -4.76 -12.03 -21.40
CA MET A 295 -4.15 -10.77 -21.83
C MET A 295 -4.11 -9.72 -20.73
N ASN A 296 -2.97 -9.04 -20.63
CA ASN A 296 -2.88 -7.71 -20.05
C ASN A 296 -1.79 -6.91 -20.77
N LEU A 297 -1.73 -5.60 -20.52
CA LEU A 297 -0.58 -4.79 -20.89
C LEU A 297 -0.34 -3.68 -19.87
N LEU A 298 0.91 -3.26 -19.75
CA LEU A 298 1.27 -2.01 -19.10
C LEU A 298 1.91 -1.09 -20.15
N MET A 299 1.62 0.20 -20.11
CA MET A 299 2.30 1.24 -20.87
C MET A 299 3.02 2.17 -19.90
N TYR A 300 4.27 2.50 -20.21
CA TYR A 300 5.13 3.37 -19.43
C TYR A 300 5.61 4.52 -20.29
N PHE A 301 5.67 5.71 -19.72
CA PHE A 301 6.54 6.78 -20.20
C PHE A 301 7.86 6.65 -19.46
N LEU A 302 8.96 6.48 -20.21
CA LEU A 302 10.30 6.29 -19.68
C LEU A 302 11.28 7.17 -20.44
N ASP A 303 12.33 7.64 -19.76
CA ASP A 303 13.45 8.28 -20.42
C ASP A 303 14.44 7.22 -20.91
N ALA A 304 14.77 7.23 -22.21
CA ALA A 304 15.76 6.33 -22.76
C ALA A 304 17.12 6.57 -22.10
N ARG A 305 17.75 5.49 -21.60
CA ARG A 305 19.06 5.56 -20.94
C ARG A 305 20.12 6.17 -21.86
N ALA A 306 21.21 6.65 -21.27
CA ALA A 306 22.33 7.23 -22.02
C ALA A 306 22.81 6.29 -23.16
N PRO A 307 23.14 6.82 -24.35
CA PRO A 307 23.39 8.23 -24.63
C PRO A 307 22.18 9.04 -25.10
N SER A 308 21.08 8.42 -25.55
CA SER A 308 20.02 9.13 -26.27
C SER A 308 19.20 10.08 -25.40
N LYS A 309 18.96 9.75 -24.11
CA LYS A 309 18.33 10.67 -23.15
C LYS A 309 17.04 11.31 -23.70
N THR A 310 16.23 10.49 -24.36
CA THR A 310 15.03 10.89 -25.09
C THR A 310 13.83 10.19 -24.46
N PRO A 311 12.76 10.92 -24.08
CA PRO A 311 11.49 10.33 -23.69
C PRO A 311 10.96 9.33 -24.72
N THR A 312 10.64 8.12 -24.28
CA THR A 312 10.02 7.05 -25.08
C THR A 312 8.75 6.52 -24.40
N ILE A 313 7.89 5.92 -25.22
CA ILE A 313 6.73 5.16 -24.78
C ILE A 313 7.12 3.69 -24.84
N VAL A 314 6.95 2.94 -23.76
CA VAL A 314 7.22 1.51 -23.71
C VAL A 314 5.92 0.80 -23.36
N VAL A 315 5.48 -0.12 -24.22
CA VAL A 315 4.34 -1.00 -23.93
C VAL A 315 4.86 -2.40 -23.66
N THR A 316 4.49 -2.99 -22.53
CA THR A 316 4.79 -4.37 -22.19
C THR A 316 3.51 -5.20 -22.32
N PRO A 317 3.25 -5.84 -23.49
CA PRO A 317 2.16 -6.79 -23.61
C PRO A 317 2.49 -8.07 -22.85
N PHE A 318 1.44 -8.72 -22.33
CA PHE A 318 1.51 -10.05 -21.72
C PHE A 318 0.41 -10.94 -22.30
N TYR A 319 0.78 -12.15 -22.72
CA TYR A 319 -0.13 -13.19 -23.19
C TYR A 319 0.22 -14.54 -22.57
N HIS A 320 -0.65 -15.10 -21.72
CA HIS A 320 -0.46 -16.45 -21.17
C HIS A 320 -0.82 -17.51 -22.21
N GLY A 321 0.15 -17.87 -23.05
CA GLY A 321 0.01 -18.82 -24.14
C GLY A 321 1.18 -18.76 -25.11
N SER A 322 0.98 -19.16 -26.37
CA SER A 322 2.07 -19.18 -27.35
C SER A 322 2.40 -17.80 -27.92
N GLU A 323 3.63 -17.63 -28.42
CA GLU A 323 4.06 -16.41 -29.12
C GLU A 323 3.21 -16.09 -30.35
N ALA A 324 2.76 -17.10 -31.11
CA ALA A 324 1.93 -16.89 -32.29
C ALA A 324 0.57 -16.27 -31.92
N GLU A 325 -0.03 -16.74 -30.83
CA GLU A 325 -1.29 -16.21 -30.30
C GLU A 325 -1.09 -14.81 -29.70
N GLY A 326 -0.02 -14.59 -28.93
CA GLY A 326 0.32 -13.28 -28.36
C GLY A 326 0.56 -12.22 -29.44
N ARG A 327 1.38 -12.52 -30.46
CA ARG A 327 1.62 -11.61 -31.60
C ARG A 327 0.35 -11.33 -32.40
N ALA A 328 -0.56 -12.30 -32.53
CA ALA A 328 -1.86 -12.08 -33.18
C ALA A 328 -2.78 -11.18 -32.32
N ALA A 329 -2.85 -11.44 -31.01
CA ALA A 329 -3.68 -10.73 -30.06
C ALA A 329 -3.29 -9.24 -29.89
N PHE A 330 -1.98 -8.94 -29.93
CA PHE A 330 -1.45 -7.57 -29.82
C PHE A 330 -1.05 -6.96 -31.18
N SER A 331 -1.59 -7.49 -32.29
CA SER A 331 -1.27 -7.02 -33.65
C SER A 331 -1.59 -5.53 -33.89
N SER A 332 -2.59 -4.97 -33.21
CA SER A 332 -2.92 -3.54 -33.27
C SER A 332 -1.77 -2.63 -32.87
N LEU A 333 -0.97 -3.04 -31.87
CA LEU A 333 0.20 -2.31 -31.38
C LEU A 333 1.45 -2.62 -32.22
N LEU A 334 1.67 -3.88 -32.60
CA LEU A 334 2.80 -4.28 -33.45
C LEU A 334 2.75 -3.56 -34.82
N ASN A 335 1.56 -3.40 -35.40
CA ASN A 335 1.36 -2.72 -36.68
C ASN A 335 1.63 -1.20 -36.65
N LEU A 336 1.79 -0.57 -35.48
CA LEU A 336 2.18 0.84 -35.36
C LEU A 336 3.66 1.09 -35.69
N GLY A 337 4.47 0.01 -35.75
CA GLY A 337 5.90 0.03 -36.03
C GLY A 337 6.72 0.46 -34.82
N PRO A 338 6.85 -0.39 -33.77
CA PRO A 338 7.76 -0.12 -32.67
C PRO A 338 9.21 -0.03 -33.16
N THR A 339 10.00 0.86 -32.55
CA THR A 339 11.43 1.02 -32.84
C THR A 339 12.28 -0.09 -32.22
N LEU A 340 11.73 -0.81 -31.23
CA LEU A 340 12.30 -2.01 -30.63
C LEU A 340 11.17 -2.97 -30.24
N ASP A 341 11.31 -4.24 -30.59
CA ASP A 341 10.49 -5.36 -30.12
C ASP A 341 11.43 -6.37 -29.43
N THR A 342 11.24 -6.62 -28.14
CA THR A 342 11.96 -7.65 -27.37
C THR A 342 11.07 -8.81 -26.94
N THR A 343 9.84 -8.88 -27.47
CA THR A 343 8.84 -9.85 -27.02
C THR A 343 9.21 -11.28 -27.38
N ALA A 344 9.11 -12.18 -26.40
CA ALA A 344 9.51 -13.58 -26.51
C ALA A 344 8.71 -14.46 -25.54
N SER A 345 8.67 -15.77 -25.85
CA SER A 345 8.22 -16.79 -24.89
C SER A 345 9.16 -16.84 -23.68
N THR A 346 8.63 -16.55 -22.50
CA THR A 346 9.37 -16.28 -21.27
C THR A 346 8.82 -17.12 -20.12
N HIS A 347 9.72 -17.76 -19.36
CA HIS A 347 9.36 -18.62 -18.23
C HIS A 347 8.87 -17.80 -17.02
N TYR A 348 8.01 -18.39 -16.19
CA TYR A 348 7.30 -17.75 -15.07
C TYR A 348 8.23 -16.99 -14.10
N THR A 349 9.42 -17.54 -13.83
CA THR A 349 10.45 -16.90 -12.99
C THR A 349 10.95 -15.55 -13.51
N HIS A 350 10.70 -15.22 -14.78
CA HIS A 350 11.16 -14.02 -15.47
C HIS A 350 10.04 -13.06 -15.88
N TRP A 351 8.77 -13.36 -15.57
CA TRP A 351 7.63 -12.52 -15.97
C TRP A 351 7.68 -11.10 -15.38
N ASN A 352 8.40 -10.91 -14.26
CA ASN A 352 8.51 -9.64 -13.53
C ASN A 352 9.86 -8.92 -13.76
N ASP A 353 10.74 -9.43 -14.62
CA ASP A 353 12.11 -8.89 -14.80
C ASP A 353 12.10 -7.44 -15.32
N GLY A 354 11.10 -7.08 -16.13
CA GLY A 354 10.88 -5.71 -16.60
C GLY A 354 10.64 -4.69 -15.47
N SER A 355 10.14 -5.14 -14.32
CA SER A 355 9.87 -4.31 -13.14
C SER A 355 11.08 -4.14 -12.21
N GLN A 356 12.23 -4.75 -12.49
CA GLN A 356 13.36 -4.81 -11.55
C GLN A 356 13.86 -3.43 -11.10
N SER A 357 13.81 -2.40 -11.96
CA SER A 357 14.19 -1.04 -11.56
C SER A 357 13.25 -0.43 -10.50
N ALA A 358 11.96 -0.78 -10.49
CA ALA A 358 11.03 -0.29 -9.47
C ALA A 358 11.36 -0.82 -8.06
N CYS A 359 12.14 -1.90 -7.96
CA CYS A 359 12.63 -2.46 -6.71
C CYS A 359 13.85 -1.72 -6.10
N ILE A 360 14.34 -0.66 -6.73
CA ILE A 360 15.46 0.14 -6.21
C ILE A 360 14.94 1.02 -5.06
N LYS A 361 15.24 0.60 -3.82
CA LYS A 361 14.99 1.37 -2.58
C LYS A 361 15.72 2.71 -2.57
N GLY A 362 15.27 3.62 -1.70
CA GLY A 362 15.77 4.99 -1.58
C GLY A 362 15.11 5.90 -2.60
N ASP A 363 15.59 7.14 -2.74
CA ASP A 363 15.00 8.19 -3.58
C ASP A 363 13.51 8.50 -3.24
N ARG A 364 12.99 9.57 -3.85
CA ARG A 364 11.65 10.12 -3.60
C ARG A 364 10.74 9.77 -4.78
N LYS A 365 9.62 9.09 -4.49
CA LYS A 365 8.72 8.44 -5.47
C LYS A 365 7.22 8.53 -5.07
N PRO A 366 6.63 9.72 -4.88
CA PRO A 366 5.17 9.84 -4.74
C PRO A 366 4.44 9.19 -5.92
N SER A 367 3.23 8.67 -5.70
CA SER A 367 2.37 8.11 -6.76
C SER A 367 0.99 8.71 -6.71
N TYR A 368 0.55 9.27 -7.84
CA TYR A 368 -0.78 9.83 -8.01
C TYR A 368 -1.58 8.90 -8.91
N CYS A 369 -2.39 8.04 -8.31
CA CYS A 369 -3.19 7.06 -9.04
C CYS A 369 -4.54 7.61 -9.53
N SER A 370 -5.08 7.04 -10.60
CA SER A 370 -6.46 7.23 -11.05
C SER A 370 -7.01 5.93 -11.62
N GLY A 371 -8.23 5.58 -11.25
CA GLY A 371 -9.03 4.60 -11.96
C GLY A 371 -9.70 5.23 -13.19
N LEU A 372 -9.70 4.51 -14.31
CA LEU A 372 -10.32 4.94 -15.57
C LEU A 372 -11.28 3.88 -16.08
N ALA A 373 -12.45 4.29 -16.61
CA ALA A 373 -13.33 3.45 -17.41
C ALA A 373 -13.00 3.50 -18.92
N LYS A 374 -12.30 4.55 -19.37
CA LYS A 374 -11.88 4.75 -20.76
C LYS A 374 -10.57 5.54 -20.84
N ILE A 375 -9.91 5.44 -21.98
CA ILE A 375 -8.70 6.21 -22.33
C ILE A 375 -9.08 7.20 -23.44
N ASP A 376 -8.69 8.47 -23.27
CA ASP A 376 -8.85 9.52 -24.28
C ASP A 376 -7.48 9.91 -24.89
N PRO A 377 -7.22 9.60 -26.17
CA PRO A 377 -5.90 9.84 -26.78
C PRO A 377 -5.43 11.31 -26.73
N GLY A 378 -6.34 12.28 -26.87
CA GLY A 378 -6.01 13.71 -26.82
C GLY A 378 -5.58 14.17 -25.43
N THR A 379 -6.15 13.58 -24.39
CA THR A 379 -5.73 13.79 -22.99
C THR A 379 -4.39 13.13 -22.72
N TRP A 380 -4.18 11.90 -23.20
CA TRP A 380 -2.89 11.22 -23.03
C TRP A 380 -1.74 11.88 -23.81
N LYS A 381 -2.03 12.58 -24.92
CA LYS A 381 -1.05 13.47 -25.59
C LYS A 381 -0.63 14.64 -24.69
N GLN A 382 -1.55 15.25 -23.95
CA GLN A 382 -1.24 16.31 -22.99
C GLN A 382 -0.46 15.77 -21.78
N VAL A 383 -0.84 14.60 -21.25
CA VAL A 383 -0.10 13.89 -20.18
C VAL A 383 1.35 13.59 -20.61
N TRP A 384 1.54 13.23 -21.88
CA TRP A 384 2.87 13.04 -22.47
C TRP A 384 3.68 14.34 -22.54
N ASP A 385 3.06 15.46 -22.93
CA ASP A 385 3.74 16.76 -23.01
C ASP A 385 4.16 17.29 -21.63
N GLU A 386 3.32 17.09 -20.60
CA GLU A 386 3.66 17.36 -19.20
C GLU A 386 4.81 16.48 -18.71
N TYR A 387 4.76 15.17 -19.00
CA TYR A 387 5.84 14.24 -18.67
C TYR A 387 7.17 14.65 -19.31
N VAL A 388 7.17 14.96 -20.62
CA VAL A 388 8.36 15.42 -21.35
C VAL A 388 8.91 16.70 -20.74
N THR A 389 8.03 17.64 -20.37
CA THR A 389 8.42 18.89 -19.70
C THR A 389 9.09 18.61 -18.36
N TRP A 390 8.48 17.77 -17.52
CA TRP A 390 8.99 17.42 -16.18
C TRP A 390 10.33 16.69 -16.20
N VAL A 391 10.57 15.76 -17.13
CA VAL A 391 11.86 15.03 -17.22
C VAL A 391 12.95 15.81 -17.96
N SER A 392 12.57 16.83 -18.74
CA SER A 392 13.52 17.74 -19.42
C SER A 392 13.92 18.93 -18.56
N SER A 393 13.14 19.27 -17.53
CA SER A 393 13.47 20.29 -16.53
C SER A 393 14.36 19.75 -15.40
N ASN A 394 14.53 20.55 -14.34
CA ASN A 394 15.17 20.15 -13.07
C ASN A 394 16.62 19.64 -13.23
N ASP A 395 17.38 20.16 -14.20
CA ASP A 395 18.76 19.75 -14.52
C ASP A 395 18.95 18.23 -14.73
N GLY A 396 17.86 17.54 -15.11
CA GLY A 396 17.84 16.09 -15.30
C GLY A 396 17.71 15.26 -14.02
N LYS A 397 17.47 15.88 -12.86
CA LYS A 397 17.25 15.21 -11.57
C LYS A 397 15.95 14.40 -11.50
N SER A 398 14.99 14.71 -12.36
CA SER A 398 13.65 14.09 -12.45
C SER A 398 13.55 12.96 -13.49
N ARG A 399 14.64 12.59 -14.17
CA ARG A 399 14.62 11.70 -15.36
C ARG A 399 14.22 10.25 -15.10
N ASN A 400 14.23 9.80 -13.85
CA ASN A 400 13.72 8.48 -13.48
C ASN A 400 12.18 8.43 -13.38
N SER A 401 11.50 9.57 -13.47
CA SER A 401 10.04 9.64 -13.38
C SER A 401 9.37 8.82 -14.46
N THR A 402 8.16 8.35 -14.17
CA THR A 402 7.34 7.61 -15.12
C THR A 402 5.87 7.96 -15.00
N VAL A 403 5.13 7.78 -16.09
CA VAL A 403 3.66 7.66 -16.07
C VAL A 403 3.34 6.25 -16.52
N ILE A 404 2.55 5.54 -15.74
CA ILE A 404 2.16 4.14 -15.96
C ILE A 404 0.67 4.11 -16.29
N LEU A 405 0.29 3.23 -17.23
CA LEU A 405 -1.08 2.85 -17.53
C LEU A 405 -1.14 1.32 -17.52
N GLU A 406 -1.85 0.74 -16.55
CA GLU A 406 -2.09 -0.70 -16.49
C GLU A 406 -3.48 -1.03 -17.05
N ALA A 407 -3.55 -2.05 -17.90
CA ALA A 407 -4.78 -2.56 -18.50
C ALA A 407 -4.83 -4.09 -18.36
N TYR A 408 -5.87 -4.61 -17.72
CA TYR A 408 -6.07 -6.05 -17.50
C TYR A 408 -7.43 -6.49 -18.01
N SER A 409 -7.56 -7.75 -18.43
CA SER A 409 -8.89 -8.34 -18.59
C SER A 409 -9.60 -8.41 -17.23
N MET A 410 -10.84 -7.92 -17.22
CA MET A 410 -11.68 -7.86 -16.02
C MET A 410 -12.70 -9.00 -15.96
N ASP A 411 -12.74 -9.88 -16.97
CA ASP A 411 -13.78 -10.90 -17.18
C ASP A 411 -13.92 -11.81 -15.95
N ARG A 412 -12.82 -12.37 -15.47
CA ARG A 412 -12.85 -13.24 -14.29
C ARG A 412 -13.17 -12.47 -13.01
N VAL A 413 -12.64 -11.25 -12.84
CA VAL A 413 -12.95 -10.39 -11.70
C VAL A 413 -14.46 -10.10 -11.60
N GLN A 414 -15.10 -9.82 -12.75
CA GLN A 414 -16.54 -9.55 -12.87
C GLN A 414 -17.40 -10.80 -12.66
N SER A 415 -16.84 -12.01 -12.82
CA SER A 415 -17.55 -13.26 -12.54
C SER A 415 -17.74 -13.55 -11.05
N PHE A 416 -17.01 -12.87 -10.17
CA PHE A 416 -17.25 -12.93 -8.72
C PHE A 416 -18.36 -11.95 -8.30
N PRO A 417 -19.20 -12.28 -7.31
CA PRO A 417 -20.18 -11.34 -6.78
C PRO A 417 -19.52 -10.02 -6.36
N VAL A 418 -20.15 -8.87 -6.65
CA VAL A 418 -19.60 -7.53 -6.32
C VAL A 418 -19.26 -7.39 -4.83
N ASN A 419 -20.01 -8.07 -3.95
CA ASN A 419 -19.81 -8.09 -2.51
C ASN A 419 -18.99 -9.29 -2.01
N SER A 420 -18.28 -10.03 -2.86
CA SER A 420 -17.47 -11.21 -2.46
C SER A 420 -16.32 -10.86 -1.53
N SER A 421 -15.87 -9.60 -1.55
CA SER A 421 -14.82 -9.02 -0.71
C SER A 421 -15.03 -7.51 -0.57
N SER A 422 -14.20 -6.81 0.20
CA SER A 422 -14.30 -5.37 0.38
C SER A 422 -13.73 -4.52 -0.77
N VAL A 423 -13.15 -5.12 -1.82
CA VAL A 423 -12.69 -4.42 -3.04
C VAL A 423 -13.90 -3.93 -3.85
N PRO A 424 -14.14 -2.60 -3.98
CA PRO A 424 -15.38 -2.07 -4.53
C PRO A 424 -15.43 -2.00 -6.06
N TRP A 425 -14.27 -1.92 -6.73
CA TRP A 425 -14.18 -1.46 -8.13
C TRP A 425 -14.16 -2.58 -9.19
N ARG A 426 -14.81 -3.73 -8.91
CA ARG A 426 -14.85 -4.99 -9.71
C ARG A 426 -15.44 -4.90 -11.13
N GLY A 427 -15.54 -3.71 -11.73
CA GLY A 427 -16.09 -3.48 -13.07
C GLY A 427 -16.23 -2.00 -13.44
N ARG A 428 -15.84 -1.10 -12.53
CA ARG A 428 -15.84 0.36 -12.74
C ARG A 428 -14.50 0.85 -13.27
N ILE A 429 -13.41 0.36 -12.69
CA ILE A 429 -12.05 0.61 -13.15
C ILE A 429 -11.71 -0.46 -14.20
N LYS A 430 -11.38 -0.02 -15.42
CA LYS A 430 -10.81 -0.85 -16.49
C LYS A 430 -9.30 -0.67 -16.63
N PHE A 431 -8.82 0.53 -16.31
CA PHE A 431 -7.40 0.88 -16.36
C PHE A 431 -7.00 1.61 -15.08
N ASN A 432 -5.78 1.35 -14.59
CA ASN A 432 -5.15 2.18 -13.56
C ASN A 432 -4.10 3.07 -14.24
N ALA A 433 -4.15 4.38 -14.01
CA ALA A 433 -3.05 5.27 -14.36
C ALA A 433 -2.31 5.68 -13.09
N LEU A 434 -0.98 5.75 -13.14
CA LEU A 434 -0.13 6.20 -12.05
C LEU A 434 0.85 7.25 -12.58
N VAL A 435 0.86 8.44 -11.98
CA VAL A 435 1.92 9.43 -12.22
C VAL A 435 2.93 9.29 -11.08
N VAL A 436 4.17 8.91 -11.39
CA VAL A 436 5.23 8.68 -10.41
C VAL A 436 6.42 9.61 -10.69
N PRO A 437 6.43 10.82 -10.12
CA PRO A 437 7.63 11.65 -10.09
C PRO A 437 8.71 10.92 -9.30
N TRP A 438 9.89 10.72 -9.88
CA TRP A 438 11.03 10.04 -9.25
C TRP A 438 12.29 10.88 -9.37
N TYR A 439 12.79 11.30 -8.22
CA TYR A 439 13.88 12.26 -8.02
C TYR A 439 14.59 11.97 -6.68
N LYS A 440 15.72 12.62 -6.42
CA LYS A 440 16.50 12.42 -5.18
C LYS A 440 16.34 13.57 -4.18
N ASP A 441 16.54 14.78 -4.67
CA ASP A 441 16.65 15.97 -3.83
C ASP A 441 15.28 16.39 -3.29
N GLU A 442 15.14 16.51 -1.96
CA GLU A 442 13.90 16.95 -1.29
C GLU A 442 13.43 18.35 -1.70
N ASP A 443 14.34 19.21 -2.18
CA ASP A 443 14.04 20.52 -2.77
C ASP A 443 13.03 20.44 -3.95
N LEU A 444 12.87 19.26 -4.56
CA LEU A 444 11.93 19.04 -5.67
C LEU A 444 10.53 18.60 -5.21
N ASP A 445 10.29 18.36 -3.91
CA ASP A 445 9.00 17.85 -3.39
C ASP A 445 7.80 18.67 -3.87
N LEU A 446 7.81 19.99 -3.64
CA LEU A 446 6.70 20.88 -4.02
C LEU A 446 6.47 20.92 -5.54
N ALA A 447 7.53 20.79 -6.34
CA ALA A 447 7.45 20.76 -7.79
C ALA A 447 6.90 19.42 -8.30
N ALA A 448 7.35 18.31 -7.70
CA ALA A 448 6.86 16.96 -7.97
C ALA A 448 5.39 16.77 -7.57
N GLU A 449 4.98 17.35 -6.43
CA GLU A 449 3.57 17.40 -6.00
C GLU A 449 2.71 18.18 -6.99
N SER A 450 3.17 19.36 -7.43
CA SER A 450 2.46 20.19 -8.39
C SER A 450 2.27 19.44 -9.72
N TYR A 451 3.34 18.86 -10.27
CA TYR A 451 3.30 18.05 -11.49
C TYR A 451 2.40 16.82 -11.35
N GLY A 452 2.54 16.05 -10.27
CA GLY A 452 1.76 14.84 -10.02
C GLY A 452 0.26 15.11 -9.88
N ARG A 453 -0.11 16.10 -9.07
CA ARG A 453 -1.51 16.51 -8.85
C ARG A 453 -2.15 17.07 -10.13
N PHE A 454 -1.42 17.90 -10.88
CA PHE A 454 -1.90 18.44 -12.15
C PHE A 454 -2.14 17.33 -13.18
N THR A 455 -1.15 16.46 -13.37
CA THR A 455 -1.23 15.36 -14.34
C THR A 455 -2.32 14.34 -13.96
N ARG A 456 -2.50 14.04 -12.67
CA ARG A 456 -3.64 13.23 -12.18
C ARG A 456 -4.98 13.90 -12.50
N SER A 457 -5.11 15.20 -12.27
CA SER A 457 -6.34 15.96 -12.55
C SER A 457 -6.68 15.97 -14.04
N LEU A 458 -5.68 16.10 -14.90
CA LEU A 458 -5.81 15.98 -16.35
C LEU A 458 -6.33 14.60 -16.77
N ILE A 459 -5.75 13.52 -16.24
CA ILE A 459 -6.20 12.13 -16.49
C ILE A 459 -7.67 11.93 -16.02
N LEU A 460 -8.00 12.41 -14.82
CA LEU A 460 -9.34 12.28 -14.24
C LEU A 460 -10.41 12.98 -15.09
N SER A 461 -10.08 14.12 -15.72
CA SER A 461 -11.01 14.92 -16.55
C SER A 461 -11.68 14.13 -17.69
N THR A 462 -11.03 13.08 -18.20
CA THR A 462 -11.57 12.20 -19.25
C THR A 462 -11.67 10.73 -18.85
N SER A 463 -11.38 10.38 -17.60
CA SER A 463 -11.41 9.00 -17.05
C SER A 463 -12.70 8.22 -17.34
N GLY A 464 -13.82 8.94 -17.50
CA GLY A 464 -15.16 8.36 -17.63
C GLY A 464 -15.78 7.93 -16.29
N LEU A 465 -15.18 8.32 -15.15
CA LEU A 465 -15.69 8.03 -13.82
C LEU A 465 -16.12 9.30 -13.10
N ASP A 466 -17.40 9.34 -12.72
CA ASP A 466 -17.99 10.36 -11.84
C ASP A 466 -18.87 9.66 -10.79
N PRO A 467 -18.61 9.80 -9.47
CA PRO A 467 -17.41 10.42 -8.87
C PRO A 467 -16.12 9.65 -9.23
N PRO A 468 -14.91 10.17 -8.93
CA PRO A 468 -13.67 9.42 -9.12
C PRO A 468 -13.62 8.05 -8.43
N ALA A 469 -12.62 7.25 -8.76
CA ALA A 469 -12.29 6.01 -8.09
C ALA A 469 -10.78 5.76 -8.18
N THR A 470 -10.21 5.14 -7.15
CA THR A 470 -8.78 4.79 -7.09
C THR A 470 -8.59 3.39 -6.52
N TYR A 471 -7.45 2.77 -6.84
CA TYR A 471 -7.07 1.48 -6.27
C TYR A 471 -6.14 1.70 -5.09
N VAL A 472 -6.55 1.25 -3.90
CA VAL A 472 -5.94 1.56 -2.60
C VAL A 472 -4.42 1.36 -2.53
N ASN A 473 -3.89 0.35 -3.22
CA ASN A 473 -2.46 0.06 -3.19
C ASN A 473 -1.60 1.05 -3.98
N PHE A 474 -2.19 1.82 -4.91
CA PHE A 474 -1.47 2.80 -5.74
C PHE A 474 -1.80 4.26 -5.38
N ALA A 475 -2.83 4.46 -4.58
CA ALA A 475 -3.39 5.76 -4.21
C ALA A 475 -2.42 6.60 -3.37
N TYR A 476 -2.54 7.92 -3.50
CA TYR A 476 -1.59 8.90 -2.96
C TYR A 476 -1.75 9.13 -1.45
N GLY A 477 -2.98 9.16 -0.96
CA GLY A 477 -3.30 9.50 0.44
C GLY A 477 -4.18 10.74 0.61
N ASP A 478 -4.56 11.40 -0.48
CA ASP A 478 -5.45 12.57 -0.48
C ASP A 478 -6.81 12.29 -1.16
N GLU A 479 -7.00 11.07 -1.68
CA GLU A 479 -8.27 10.59 -2.20
C GLU A 479 -9.27 10.36 -1.04
N GLU A 480 -10.51 10.81 -1.23
CA GLU A 480 -11.58 10.60 -0.24
C GLU A 480 -11.79 9.10 0.04
N PRO A 481 -12.11 8.68 1.28
CA PRO A 481 -12.37 7.26 1.60
C PRO A 481 -13.46 6.62 0.72
N SER A 482 -14.37 7.43 0.16
CA SER A 482 -15.38 6.98 -0.81
C SER A 482 -14.85 6.72 -2.22
N GLU A 483 -13.72 7.30 -2.62
CA GLU A 483 -13.01 7.00 -3.89
C GLU A 483 -12.16 5.73 -3.77
N VAL A 484 -11.74 5.39 -2.55
CA VAL A 484 -10.95 4.18 -2.23
C VAL A 484 -11.86 2.97 -2.00
N TYR A 485 -12.83 3.09 -1.09
CA TYR A 485 -13.69 1.98 -0.63
C TYR A 485 -15.10 2.00 -1.22
N GLY A 486 -15.48 3.05 -1.95
CA GLY A 486 -16.74 3.12 -2.69
C GLY A 486 -17.97 2.84 -1.84
N HIS A 487 -18.90 2.07 -2.42
CA HIS A 487 -20.14 1.64 -1.78
C HIS A 487 -19.94 0.69 -0.59
N GLN A 488 -18.72 0.13 -0.39
CA GLN A 488 -18.42 -0.78 0.72
C GLN A 488 -18.08 -0.03 2.03
N LEU A 489 -17.73 1.25 1.95
CA LEU A 489 -17.32 2.06 3.10
C LEU A 489 -18.29 1.98 4.30
N PRO A 490 -19.63 2.12 4.15
CA PRO A 490 -20.54 2.05 5.30
C PRO A 490 -20.59 0.68 6.00
N ARG A 491 -20.27 -0.42 5.29
CA ARG A 491 -20.14 -1.75 5.92
C ARG A 491 -18.79 -1.84 6.64
N LEU A 492 -17.71 -1.36 6.02
CA LEU A 492 -16.38 -1.35 6.63
C LEU A 492 -16.36 -0.55 7.94
N GLN A 493 -16.99 0.63 8.00
CA GLN A 493 -17.05 1.45 9.22
C GLN A 493 -17.78 0.76 10.39
N LYS A 494 -18.81 -0.05 10.09
CA LYS A 494 -19.50 -0.88 11.11
C LYS A 494 -18.66 -2.07 11.57
N LEU A 495 -17.95 -2.72 10.64
CA LEU A 495 -17.05 -3.82 10.98
C LEU A 495 -15.82 -3.31 11.75
N LYS A 496 -15.33 -2.11 11.47
CA LYS A 496 -14.29 -1.44 12.23
C LYS A 496 -14.73 -1.25 13.69
N ALA A 497 -15.93 -0.69 13.92
CA ALA A 497 -16.51 -0.56 15.26
C ALA A 497 -16.72 -1.89 16.02
N LYS A 498 -16.74 -3.03 15.31
CA LYS A 498 -16.86 -4.38 15.88
C LYS A 498 -15.50 -5.04 16.17
N HIS A 499 -14.52 -4.86 15.29
CA HIS A 499 -13.24 -5.60 15.30
C HIS A 499 -12.04 -4.76 15.76
N ASP A 500 -12.13 -3.44 15.71
CA ASP A 500 -11.14 -2.48 16.21
C ASP A 500 -11.85 -1.19 16.70
N PRO A 501 -12.64 -1.27 17.81
CA PRO A 501 -13.41 -0.14 18.33
C PRO A 501 -12.53 1.00 18.86
N ASN A 502 -11.28 0.70 19.23
CA ASN A 502 -10.30 1.67 19.72
C ASN A 502 -9.49 2.32 18.59
N ASN A 503 -9.72 1.90 17.33
CA ASN A 503 -9.08 2.44 16.14
C ASN A 503 -7.54 2.35 16.13
N ILE A 504 -7.00 1.20 16.50
CA ILE A 504 -5.56 0.97 16.60
C ILE A 504 -4.90 0.86 15.20
N PHE A 505 -5.65 0.41 14.19
CA PHE A 505 -5.19 0.29 12.80
C PHE A 505 -5.70 1.43 11.91
N ASP A 506 -5.09 2.61 11.96
CA ASP A 506 -5.53 3.81 11.23
C ASP A 506 -4.56 4.29 10.14
N GLN A 507 -3.40 3.63 9.98
CA GLN A 507 -2.24 4.14 9.23
C GLN A 507 -2.32 3.94 7.70
N SER A 508 -3.48 3.62 7.12
CA SER A 508 -3.57 3.40 5.67
C SER A 508 -4.99 3.58 5.15
N PHE A 509 -5.26 4.76 4.57
CA PHE A 509 -6.61 5.17 4.13
C PHE A 509 -7.65 4.92 5.22
N HIS A 510 -7.45 5.60 6.34
CA HIS A 510 -8.17 5.41 7.59
C HIS A 510 -9.70 5.22 7.44
N ILE A 511 -10.20 4.12 7.99
CA ILE A 511 -11.62 3.81 8.11
C ILE A 511 -12.10 4.12 9.53
N GLU A 512 -12.73 5.28 9.72
CA GLU A 512 -13.36 5.67 10.99
C GLU A 512 -14.43 4.67 11.46
N PRO A 513 -14.37 4.16 12.72
CA PRO A 513 -15.44 3.36 13.32
C PRO A 513 -16.77 4.12 13.35
N LYS A 514 -17.89 3.45 13.01
CA LYS A 514 -19.24 4.00 13.18
C LYS A 514 -20.17 3.04 13.92
N TYR A 515 -20.75 3.55 14.99
CA TYR A 515 -21.65 2.88 15.93
C TYR A 515 -23.13 3.07 15.56
#